data_AF-A0A2T6VIJ5-F1
#
_entry.id   AF-A0A2T6VIJ5-F1
#
_cell.length_a   1.000
_cell.length_b   1.000
_cell.length_c   1.000
_cell.angle_alpha   90.00
_cell.angle_beta   90.00
_cell.angle_gamma   90.00
#
_symmetry.space_group_name_H-M   'P 1'
#
loop_
_entity.id
_entity.type
_entity.pdbx_description
1 polymer ?
#
loop_
_entity_poly.entity_id
_entity_poly.type
_entity_poly.pdbx_seq_one_letter_code
_entity_poly.pdbx_strand_id
1 'polypeptide(L)'
;AIPNGIILNDIHIKKDTDSVGRYMVRYATKDNKEEQTLKLEISYRDAPKESEVNVIEGMRIAKIERIIDNKLCACFDGEHTRTKARDLFDLHFLAKHYEEHFNLDLASRLKDFSKDPDKLVSDYLVDVKLDALLNQIMDLEETALELGVMAQLIHKKLEKQSHSLNALQEQQGYSNNDNSLDNSNENTYTPKRRR
;
A
#
# COMPACT_ATOMS: atom_id res chain seq x y z
N ALA A 1 26.49 -8.54 13.88
CA ALA A 1 27.50 -9.55 13.48
C ALA A 1 27.27 -9.92 12.02
N ILE A 2 28.32 -10.19 11.25
CA ILE A 2 28.17 -10.67 9.86
C ILE A 2 27.64 -12.11 9.91
N PRO A 3 26.59 -12.47 9.15
CA PRO A 3 26.06 -13.83 9.14
C PRO A 3 27.13 -14.86 8.79
N ASN A 4 27.08 -16.03 9.42
CA ASN A 4 28.00 -17.13 9.10
C ASN A 4 27.85 -17.51 7.62
N GLY A 5 28.96 -17.58 6.89
CA GLY A 5 28.95 -17.89 5.45
C GLY A 5 29.13 -16.68 4.54
N ILE A 6 28.98 -15.47 5.07
CA ILE A 6 29.18 -14.21 4.33
C ILE A 6 30.56 -13.63 4.64
N ILE A 7 31.25 -13.17 3.61
CA ILE A 7 32.49 -12.41 3.68
C ILE A 7 32.16 -10.99 3.25
N LEU A 8 32.21 -10.05 4.18
CA LEU A 8 32.01 -8.64 3.88
C LEU A 8 33.33 -8.06 3.35
N ASN A 9 33.35 -7.60 2.10
CA ASN A 9 34.54 -7.04 1.47
C ASN A 9 34.63 -5.54 1.74
N ASP A 10 33.55 -4.80 1.46
CA ASP A 10 33.52 -3.33 1.53
C ASP A 10 32.08 -2.80 1.68
N ILE A 11 31.94 -1.60 2.25
CA ILE A 11 30.69 -0.84 2.24
C ILE A 11 30.99 0.53 1.64
N HIS A 12 30.69 0.67 0.35
CA HIS A 12 30.90 1.92 -0.35
C HIS A 12 29.72 2.88 -0.17
N ILE A 13 29.96 4.04 0.44
CA ILE A 13 28.96 5.10 0.63
C ILE A 13 28.82 5.89 -0.67
N LYS A 14 27.72 5.70 -1.39
CA LYS A 14 27.41 6.49 -2.60
C LYS A 14 26.82 7.86 -2.29
N LYS A 15 26.01 7.93 -1.24
CA LYS A 15 25.38 9.17 -0.78
C LYS A 15 25.04 9.02 0.70
N ASP A 16 25.38 10.01 1.50
CA ASP A 16 24.93 10.11 2.88
C ASP A 16 24.64 11.58 3.16
N THR A 17 23.36 11.88 3.34
CA THR A 17 22.82 13.24 3.45
C THR A 17 21.64 13.20 4.41
N ASP A 18 21.23 14.37 4.90
CA ASP A 18 20.10 14.53 5.83
C ASP A 18 18.79 13.87 5.34
N SER A 19 18.67 13.58 4.05
CA SER A 19 17.44 13.06 3.46
C SER A 19 17.54 11.68 2.80
N VAL A 20 18.76 11.20 2.50
CA VAL A 20 18.96 9.87 1.89
C VAL A 20 20.34 9.31 2.21
N GLY A 21 20.37 8.04 2.57
CA GLY A 21 21.56 7.20 2.63
C GLY A 21 21.55 6.15 1.51
N ARG A 22 22.65 5.98 0.79
CA ARG A 22 22.80 4.98 -0.28
C ARG A 22 24.17 4.34 -0.21
N TYR A 23 24.16 3.02 -0.07
CA TYR A 23 25.34 2.19 0.16
C TYR A 23 25.39 1.05 -0.85
N MET A 24 26.60 0.70 -1.29
CA MET A 24 26.87 -0.51 -2.07
C MET A 24 27.67 -1.44 -1.18
N VAL A 25 27.01 -2.45 -0.63
CA VAL A 25 27.61 -3.46 0.23
C VAL A 25 28.20 -4.54 -0.68
N ARG A 26 29.53 -4.61 -0.74
CA ARG A 26 30.27 -5.60 -1.52
C ARG A 26 30.58 -6.79 -0.64
N TYR A 27 30.19 -7.97 -1.07
CA TYR A 27 30.33 -9.19 -0.29
C TYR A 27 30.61 -10.40 -1.18
N ALA A 28 31.12 -11.47 -0.59
CA ALA A 28 31.23 -12.78 -1.20
C ALA A 28 30.67 -13.84 -0.23
N THR A 29 30.58 -15.10 -0.67
CA THR A 29 30.14 -16.20 0.18
C THR A 29 31.24 -17.24 0.38
N LYS A 30 31.02 -18.18 1.30
CA LYS A 30 31.91 -19.34 1.45
C LYS A 30 31.94 -20.18 0.18
N ASP A 31 30.80 -20.30 -0.49
CA ASP A 31 30.60 -21.17 -1.66
C ASP A 31 31.01 -20.50 -2.98
N ASN A 32 30.88 -19.18 -3.08
CA ASN A 32 31.31 -18.40 -4.25
C ASN A 32 32.15 -17.21 -3.81
N LYS A 33 33.40 -17.14 -4.32
CA LYS A 33 34.35 -16.06 -4.04
C LYS A 33 34.19 -14.85 -4.96
N GLU A 34 33.35 -14.95 -5.98
CA GLU A 34 33.02 -13.82 -6.83
C GLU A 34 32.29 -12.74 -6.04
N GLU A 35 32.73 -11.49 -6.18
CA GLU A 35 32.14 -10.36 -5.49
C GLU A 35 30.72 -10.07 -6.00
N GLN A 36 29.78 -10.04 -5.06
CA GLN A 36 28.39 -9.64 -5.25
C GLN A 36 28.16 -8.27 -4.61
N THR A 37 27.13 -7.57 -5.07
CA THR A 37 26.76 -6.26 -4.55
C THR A 37 25.32 -6.25 -4.06
N LEU A 38 25.12 -5.87 -2.80
CA LEU A 38 23.81 -5.54 -2.23
C LEU A 38 23.67 -4.02 -2.16
N LYS A 39 22.72 -3.48 -2.92
CA LYS A 39 22.34 -2.07 -2.82
C LYS A 39 21.46 -1.87 -1.59
N LEU A 40 21.89 -1.01 -0.67
CA LEU A 40 21.12 -0.61 0.51
C LEU A 40 20.80 0.88 0.41
N GLU A 41 19.52 1.24 0.48
CA GLU A 41 19.06 2.61 0.35
C GLU A 41 18.06 2.94 1.47
N ILE A 42 18.21 4.12 2.06
CA ILE A 42 17.43 4.61 3.21
C ILE A 42 16.92 6.02 2.87
N SER A 43 15.62 6.25 3.05
CA SER A 43 15.03 7.59 3.02
C SER A 43 14.78 8.06 4.45
N TYR A 44 15.16 9.30 4.77
CA TYR A 44 14.96 9.90 6.10
C TYR A 44 13.80 10.91 6.17
N ARG A 45 13.18 11.27 5.03
CA ARG A 45 12.19 12.36 4.96
C ARG A 45 10.86 12.00 5.62
N ASP A 46 10.34 10.80 5.32
CA ASP A 46 8.97 10.41 5.69
C ASP A 46 8.96 9.07 6.42
N ALA A 47 9.67 8.95 7.54
CA ALA A 47 9.65 7.69 8.30
C ALA A 47 8.21 7.34 8.76
N PRO A 48 7.76 6.07 8.65
CA PRO A 48 6.48 5.65 9.20
C PRO A 48 6.46 5.85 10.71
N LYS A 49 5.29 6.15 11.27
CA LYS A 49 5.11 6.14 12.73
C LYS A 49 5.30 4.72 13.26
N GLU A 50 5.71 4.56 14.51
CA GLU A 50 5.86 3.22 15.10
C GLU A 50 4.58 2.37 15.05
N SER A 51 3.40 3.00 15.12
CA SER A 51 2.10 2.34 14.96
C SER A 51 1.81 1.83 13.55
N GLU A 52 2.62 2.21 12.57
CA GLU A 52 2.53 1.85 11.15
C GLU A 52 3.60 0.83 10.73
N VAL A 53 4.40 0.33 11.69
CA VAL A 53 5.43 -0.66 11.46
C VAL A 53 4.92 -2.04 11.86
N ASN A 54 4.95 -2.98 10.92
CA ASN A 54 4.71 -4.39 11.19
C ASN A 54 6.00 -5.07 11.65
N VAL A 55 5.86 -6.16 12.41
CA VAL A 55 6.96 -7.07 12.72
C VAL A 55 6.62 -8.44 12.16
N ILE A 56 7.41 -8.92 11.20
CA ILE A 56 7.23 -10.23 10.54
C ILE A 56 8.56 -10.97 10.63
N GLU A 57 8.57 -12.16 11.23
CA GLU A 57 9.80 -12.94 11.47
C GLU A 57 10.93 -12.12 12.13
N GLY A 58 10.56 -11.23 13.07
CA GLY A 58 11.49 -10.34 13.77
C GLY A 58 12.00 -9.15 12.96
N MET A 59 11.56 -8.99 11.71
CA MET A 59 11.91 -7.85 10.85
C MET A 59 10.88 -6.74 10.94
N ARG A 60 11.33 -5.49 11.04
CA ARG A 60 10.47 -4.30 10.97
C ARG A 60 10.18 -3.99 9.50
N ILE A 61 8.91 -4.08 9.11
CA ILE A 61 8.47 -3.98 7.71
C ILE A 61 7.33 -2.97 7.62
N ALA A 62 7.26 -2.22 6.51
CA ALA A 62 6.15 -1.32 6.23
C ALA A 62 4.83 -2.11 6.07
N LYS A 63 3.72 -1.47 6.44
CA LYS A 63 2.38 -1.97 6.12
C LYS A 63 2.13 -2.04 4.61
N ILE A 64 1.23 -2.95 4.20
CA ILE A 64 0.91 -3.20 2.79
C ILE A 64 0.38 -1.94 2.10
N GLU A 65 -0.48 -1.17 2.77
CA GLU A 65 -1.05 0.09 2.28
C GLU A 65 0.04 1.08 1.86
N ARG A 66 1.10 1.18 2.68
CA ARG A 66 2.24 2.05 2.39
C ARG A 66 3.10 1.52 1.25
N ILE A 67 3.19 0.20 1.08
CA ILE A 67 3.90 -0.41 -0.05
C ILE A 67 3.13 -0.15 -1.36
N ILE A 68 1.80 -0.31 -1.35
CA ILE A 68 0.92 0.00 -2.48
C ILE A 68 1.07 1.47 -2.89
N ASP A 69 0.96 2.39 -1.93
CA ASP A 69 1.09 3.83 -2.18
C ASP A 69 2.44 4.18 -2.81
N ASN A 70 3.55 3.68 -2.25
CA ASN A 70 4.88 3.90 -2.80
C ASN A 70 5.05 3.30 -4.21
N LYS A 71 4.39 2.18 -4.51
CA LYS A 71 4.41 1.58 -5.85
C LYS A 71 3.69 2.46 -6.86
N LEU A 72 2.49 2.93 -6.54
CA LEU A 72 1.73 3.86 -7.39
C LEU A 72 2.48 5.18 -7.60
N CYS A 73 3.06 5.75 -6.55
CA CYS A 73 3.91 6.93 -6.66
C CYS A 73 5.12 6.68 -7.58
N ALA A 74 5.74 5.49 -7.50
CA ALA A 74 6.90 5.18 -8.31
C ALA A 74 6.57 4.97 -9.80
N CYS A 75 5.42 4.41 -10.15
CA CYS A 75 5.11 4.04 -11.54
C CYS A 75 4.02 4.88 -12.22
N PHE A 76 3.33 5.76 -11.49
CA PHE A 76 2.15 6.45 -12.01
C PHE A 76 2.07 7.94 -11.65
N ASP A 77 1.98 8.28 -10.36
CA ASP A 77 1.52 9.61 -9.92
C ASP A 77 2.45 10.36 -8.96
N GLY A 78 3.64 9.83 -8.69
CA GLY A 78 4.66 10.52 -7.91
C GLY A 78 5.47 11.53 -8.74
N GLU A 79 6.28 12.36 -8.06
CA GLU A 79 7.09 13.40 -8.70
C GLU A 79 8.13 12.88 -9.71
N HIS A 80 8.61 11.65 -9.49
CA HIS A 80 9.69 11.02 -10.26
C HIS A 80 9.32 9.60 -10.65
N THR A 81 8.33 9.49 -11.54
CA THR A 81 7.88 8.18 -12.03
C THR A 81 8.96 7.45 -12.83
N ARG A 82 8.83 6.13 -12.89
CA ARG A 82 9.73 5.25 -13.65
C ARG A 82 8.93 4.21 -14.42
N THR A 83 9.52 3.74 -15.50
CA THR A 83 9.01 2.60 -16.28
C THR A 83 9.82 1.36 -15.90
N LYS A 84 9.36 0.63 -14.88
CA LYS A 84 9.92 -0.66 -14.45
C LYS A 84 8.83 -1.72 -14.37
N ALA A 85 8.96 -2.80 -15.12
CA ALA A 85 7.94 -3.86 -15.20
C ALA A 85 7.66 -4.54 -13.85
N ARG A 86 8.64 -4.52 -12.93
CA ARG A 86 8.45 -4.98 -11.55
C ARG A 86 7.34 -4.24 -10.82
N ASP A 87 7.09 -2.97 -11.15
CA ASP A 87 6.00 -2.22 -10.52
C ASP A 87 4.62 -2.77 -10.96
N LEU A 88 4.47 -3.14 -12.25
CA LEU A 88 3.27 -3.82 -12.74
C LEU A 88 3.09 -5.20 -12.10
N PHE A 89 4.16 -6.00 -12.06
CA PHE A 89 4.14 -7.33 -11.44
C PHE A 89 3.75 -7.27 -9.96
N ASP A 90 4.37 -6.37 -9.19
CA ASP A 90 4.11 -6.24 -7.76
C ASP A 90 2.71 -5.68 -7.47
N LEU A 91 2.22 -4.71 -8.27
CA LEU A 91 0.86 -4.19 -8.12
C LEU A 91 -0.21 -5.24 -8.46
N HIS A 92 0.04 -6.10 -9.46
CA HIS A 92 -0.82 -7.25 -9.75
C HIS A 92 -0.85 -8.22 -8.56
N PHE A 93 0.31 -8.58 -8.01
CA PHE A 93 0.40 -9.42 -6.82
C PHE A 93 -0.36 -8.82 -5.62
N LEU A 94 -0.19 -7.52 -5.37
CA LEU A 94 -0.88 -6.81 -4.29
C LEU A 94 -2.40 -6.79 -4.52
N ALA A 95 -2.86 -6.50 -5.74
CA ALA A 95 -4.29 -6.52 -6.06
C ALA A 95 -4.90 -7.92 -5.95
N LYS A 96 -4.15 -8.98 -6.29
CA LYS A 96 -4.63 -10.36 -6.30
C LYS A 96 -4.68 -11.00 -4.91
N HIS A 97 -3.74 -10.65 -4.04
CA HIS A 97 -3.55 -11.35 -2.76
C HIS A 97 -3.78 -10.47 -1.52
N TYR A 98 -3.87 -9.15 -1.69
CA TYR A 98 -4.01 -8.19 -0.59
C TYR A 98 -5.06 -7.12 -0.91
N GLU A 99 -6.14 -7.50 -1.61
CA GLU A 99 -7.20 -6.57 -2.03
C GLU A 99 -7.85 -5.82 -0.85
N GLU A 100 -7.87 -6.42 0.33
CA GLU A 100 -8.43 -5.87 1.56
C GLU A 100 -7.66 -4.66 2.11
N HIS A 101 -6.40 -4.49 1.67
CA HIS A 101 -5.57 -3.34 2.05
C HIS A 101 -5.76 -2.15 1.11
N PHE A 102 -6.57 -2.27 0.04
CA PHE A 102 -6.92 -1.12 -0.78
C PHE A 102 -8.04 -0.32 -0.12
N ASN A 103 -7.78 0.96 0.09
CA ASN A 103 -8.83 1.94 0.37
C ASN A 103 -9.32 2.58 -0.95
N LEU A 104 -10.34 3.43 -0.87
CA LEU A 104 -10.93 4.09 -2.05
C LEU A 104 -9.91 4.88 -2.87
N ASP A 105 -8.98 5.60 -2.23
CA ASP A 105 -7.94 6.38 -2.91
C ASP A 105 -6.97 5.46 -3.68
N LEU A 106 -6.40 4.46 -3.00
CA LEU A 106 -5.46 3.52 -3.60
C LEU A 106 -6.10 2.72 -4.74
N ALA A 107 -7.36 2.30 -4.58
CA ALA A 107 -8.10 1.58 -5.62
C ALA A 107 -8.40 2.48 -6.82
N SER A 108 -8.69 3.77 -6.60
CA SER A 108 -8.96 4.74 -7.66
C SER A 108 -7.70 4.98 -8.49
N ARG A 109 -6.57 5.24 -7.83
CA ARG A 109 -5.27 5.42 -8.47
C ARG A 109 -4.80 4.17 -9.21
N LEU A 110 -4.99 2.99 -8.63
CA LEU A 110 -4.67 1.72 -9.29
C LEU A 110 -5.51 1.52 -10.56
N LYS A 111 -6.83 1.78 -10.47
CA LYS A 111 -7.74 1.69 -11.61
C LYS A 111 -7.35 2.66 -12.72
N ASP A 112 -6.93 3.88 -12.37
CA ASP A 112 -6.49 4.87 -13.34
C ASP A 112 -5.16 4.52 -13.99
N PHE A 113 -4.23 3.94 -13.23
CA PHE A 113 -2.98 3.38 -13.75
C PHE A 113 -3.24 2.24 -14.76
N SER A 114 -4.16 1.32 -14.43
CA SER A 114 -4.40 0.10 -15.21
C SER A 114 -5.59 0.16 -16.17
N LYS A 115 -6.10 1.36 -16.48
CA LYS A 115 -7.29 1.54 -17.33
C LYS A 115 -7.10 1.16 -18.80
N ASP A 116 -5.85 1.16 -19.27
CA ASP A 116 -5.47 0.87 -20.65
C ASP A 116 -4.40 -0.25 -20.66
N PRO A 117 -4.81 -1.52 -20.66
CA PRO A 117 -3.89 -2.66 -20.65
C PRO A 117 -2.95 -2.69 -21.87
N ASP A 118 -3.43 -2.28 -23.04
CA ASP A 118 -2.60 -2.26 -24.26
C ASP A 118 -1.46 -1.25 -24.11
N LYS A 119 -1.72 -0.08 -23.51
CA LYS A 119 -0.69 0.88 -23.17
C LYS A 119 0.31 0.30 -22.15
N LEU A 120 -0.15 -0.41 -21.12
CA LEU A 120 0.75 -1.05 -20.15
C LEU A 120 1.67 -2.08 -20.82
N VAL A 121 1.12 -2.92 -21.71
CA VAL A 121 1.92 -3.87 -22.49
C VAL A 121 2.96 -3.13 -23.31
N SER A 122 2.56 -2.07 -24.02
CA SER A 122 3.47 -1.25 -24.83
C SER A 122 4.61 -0.63 -24.00
N ASP A 123 4.28 -0.05 -22.84
CA ASP A 123 5.25 0.62 -21.97
C ASP A 123 6.27 -0.36 -21.36
N TYR A 124 5.85 -1.58 -21.02
CA TYR A 124 6.67 -2.52 -20.24
C TYR A 124 7.30 -3.66 -21.05
N LEU A 125 6.90 -3.89 -22.32
CA LEU A 125 7.36 -5.04 -23.12
C LEU A 125 8.88 -5.21 -23.19
N VAL A 126 9.60 -4.10 -23.40
CA VAL A 126 11.06 -4.13 -23.49
C VAL A 126 11.70 -4.43 -22.13
N ASP A 127 11.20 -3.81 -21.07
CA ASP A 127 11.76 -3.98 -19.72
C ASP A 127 11.50 -5.39 -19.18
N VAL A 128 10.33 -5.98 -19.44
CA VAL A 128 10.04 -7.40 -19.10
C VAL A 128 11.04 -8.34 -19.76
N LYS A 129 11.31 -8.19 -21.06
CA LYS A 129 12.24 -9.08 -21.79
C LYS A 129 13.68 -8.98 -21.28
N LEU A 130 14.10 -7.79 -20.86
CA LEU A 130 15.46 -7.52 -20.38
C LEU A 130 15.65 -7.86 -18.89
N ASP A 131 14.59 -7.87 -18.09
CA ASP A 131 14.68 -8.13 -16.66
C ASP A 131 14.77 -9.64 -16.39
N ALA A 132 15.96 -10.09 -15.98
CA ALA A 132 16.22 -11.49 -15.65
C ALA A 132 15.37 -12.04 -14.50
N LEU A 133 14.76 -11.17 -13.67
CA LEU A 133 13.85 -11.62 -12.61
C LEU A 133 12.42 -11.87 -13.11
N LEU A 134 12.04 -11.34 -14.27
CA LEU A 134 10.67 -11.38 -14.77
C LEU A 134 10.53 -12.17 -16.08
N ASN A 135 11.55 -12.14 -16.94
CA ASN A 135 11.45 -12.59 -18.33
C ASN A 135 11.08 -14.08 -18.53
N GLN A 136 11.22 -14.92 -17.49
CA GLN A 136 10.81 -16.33 -17.52
C GLN A 136 9.49 -16.60 -16.80
N ILE A 137 8.97 -15.65 -16.02
CA ILE A 137 7.85 -15.89 -15.09
C ILE A 137 6.64 -15.00 -15.32
N MET A 138 6.79 -13.90 -16.07
CA MET A 138 5.75 -12.90 -16.26
C MET A 138 5.16 -13.01 -17.66
N ASP A 139 3.87 -13.36 -17.74
CA ASP A 139 3.05 -13.09 -18.92
C ASP A 139 2.54 -11.64 -18.82
N LEU A 140 3.08 -10.75 -19.66
CA LEU A 140 2.83 -9.31 -19.54
C LEU A 140 1.40 -8.96 -19.95
N GLU A 141 0.93 -9.54 -21.05
CA GLU A 141 -0.42 -9.34 -21.59
C GLU A 141 -1.49 -9.80 -20.59
N GLU A 142 -1.34 -11.00 -20.02
CA GLU A 142 -2.24 -11.52 -18.98
C GLU A 142 -2.20 -10.65 -17.72
N THR A 143 -0.99 -10.31 -17.24
CA THR A 143 -0.84 -9.48 -16.03
C THR A 143 -1.50 -8.11 -16.19
N ALA A 144 -1.32 -7.44 -17.33
CA ALA A 144 -1.89 -6.13 -17.60
C ALA A 144 -3.43 -6.18 -17.64
N LEU A 145 -3.99 -7.19 -18.31
CA LEU A 145 -5.43 -7.37 -18.43
C LEU A 145 -6.07 -7.74 -17.08
N GLU A 146 -5.50 -8.73 -16.36
CA GLU A 146 -5.98 -9.13 -15.04
C GLU A 146 -5.97 -7.95 -14.06
N LEU A 147 -4.88 -7.18 -14.03
CA LEU A 147 -4.78 -6.02 -13.14
C LEU A 147 -5.87 -4.99 -13.44
N GLY A 148 -6.11 -4.69 -14.71
CA GLY A 148 -7.18 -3.78 -15.14
C GLY A 148 -8.55 -4.19 -14.61
N VAL A 149 -8.88 -5.48 -14.71
CA VAL A 149 -10.16 -6.03 -14.22
C VAL A 149 -10.22 -6.02 -12.69
N MET A 150 -9.16 -6.48 -12.00
CA MET A 150 -9.11 -6.50 -10.53
C MET A 150 -9.27 -5.10 -9.94
N ALA A 151 -8.56 -4.10 -10.48
CA ALA A 151 -8.64 -2.73 -10.00
C ALA A 151 -10.06 -2.14 -10.11
N GLN A 152 -10.77 -2.44 -11.20
CA GLN A 152 -12.18 -2.05 -11.37
C GLN A 152 -13.09 -2.73 -10.34
N LEU A 153 -12.89 -4.03 -10.08
CA LEU A 153 -13.69 -4.78 -9.12
C LEU A 153 -13.46 -4.30 -7.68
N ILE A 154 -12.20 -4.08 -7.29
CA ILE A 154 -11.81 -3.56 -5.98
C ILE A 154 -12.45 -2.18 -5.76
N HIS A 155 -12.29 -1.26 -6.71
CA HIS A 155 -12.89 0.08 -6.61
C HIS A 155 -14.42 0.02 -6.47
N LYS A 156 -15.09 -0.79 -7.30
CA LYS A 156 -16.55 -0.95 -7.28
C LYS A 156 -17.04 -1.55 -5.97
N LYS A 157 -16.29 -2.49 -5.37
CA LYS A 157 -16.59 -3.10 -4.07
C LYS A 157 -16.54 -2.04 -2.97
N LEU A 158 -15.48 -1.23 -2.94
CA LEU A 158 -15.29 -0.16 -1.95
C LEU A 158 -16.33 0.97 -2.09
N GLU A 159 -16.69 1.37 -3.31
CA GLU A 159 -17.75 2.36 -3.52
C GLU A 159 -19.09 1.88 -2.95
N LYS A 160 -19.47 0.64 -3.22
CA LYS A 160 -20.71 0.05 -2.68
C LYS A 160 -20.70 0.00 -1.16
N GLN A 161 -19.57 -0.35 -0.55
CA GLN A 161 -19.43 -0.37 0.90
C GLN A 161 -19.60 1.04 1.50
N SER A 162 -19.01 2.05 0.88
CA SER A 162 -19.16 3.46 1.30
C SER A 162 -20.61 3.93 1.25
N HIS A 163 -21.31 3.68 0.13
CA HIS A 163 -22.73 4.05 -0.01
C HIS A 163 -23.62 3.32 1.02
N SER A 164 -23.36 2.04 1.27
CA SER A 164 -24.09 1.27 2.28
C SER A 164 -23.85 1.81 3.71
N LEU A 165 -22.63 2.25 4.02
CA LEU A 165 -22.29 2.82 5.32
C LEU A 165 -23.02 4.15 5.54
N ASN A 166 -23.04 5.02 4.53
CA ASN A 166 -23.72 6.31 4.59
C ASN A 166 -25.23 6.14 4.79
N ALA A 167 -25.87 5.22 4.06
CA ALA A 167 -27.29 4.94 4.21
C ALA A 167 -27.65 4.43 5.62
N LEU A 168 -26.80 3.61 6.23
CA LEU A 168 -26.97 3.14 7.61
C LEU A 168 -26.81 4.28 8.64
N GLN A 169 -25.86 5.19 8.42
CA GLN A 169 -25.64 6.34 9.30
C GLN A 169 -26.80 7.35 9.22
N GLU A 170 -27.36 7.59 8.03
CA GLU A 170 -28.56 8.41 7.86
C GLU A 170 -29.75 7.82 8.63
N GLN A 171 -29.99 6.51 8.53
CA GLN A 171 -31.07 5.83 9.27
C GLN A 171 -30.91 5.89 10.80
N GLN A 172 -29.68 5.81 11.31
CA GLN A 172 -29.39 5.94 12.74
C GLN A 172 -29.46 7.39 13.24
N GLY A 173 -29.10 8.37 12.39
CA GLY A 173 -29.24 9.79 12.68
C GLY A 173 -30.70 10.24 12.81
N TYR A 174 -31.62 9.67 12.02
CA TYR A 174 -33.06 9.91 12.18
C TYR A 174 -33.63 9.27 13.45
N SER A 175 -33.17 8.07 13.85
CA SER A 175 -33.67 7.39 15.07
C SER A 175 -33.25 8.06 16.38
N ASN A 176 -32.13 8.80 16.40
CA ASN A 176 -31.65 9.47 17.61
C ASN A 176 -32.30 10.86 17.86
N ASN A 177 -32.95 11.46 16.86
CA ASN A 177 -33.64 12.74 17.00
C ASN A 177 -35.10 12.60 17.49
N ASP A 178 -35.73 11.44 17.30
CA ASP A 178 -37.12 11.20 17.73
C ASP A 178 -37.28 10.85 19.23
N ASN A 179 -36.17 10.62 19.96
CA ASN A 179 -36.21 10.32 21.41
C ASN A 179 -36.13 11.58 22.32
N SER A 180 -36.34 12.79 21.81
CA SER A 180 -36.29 14.03 22.61
C SER A 180 -37.63 14.76 22.81
N LEU A 181 -38.75 14.18 22.36
CA LEU A 181 -40.09 14.76 22.52
C LEU A 181 -41.03 13.82 23.29
N ASP A 182 -40.77 13.60 24.59
CA ASP A 182 -41.83 13.70 25.60
C ASP A 182 -41.24 13.60 27.01
N ASN A 183 -41.09 14.73 27.69
CA ASN A 183 -41.12 14.72 29.15
C ASN A 183 -41.67 16.06 29.63
N SER A 184 -42.95 16.29 29.39
CA SER A 184 -43.68 17.38 30.02
C SER A 184 -44.86 16.83 30.83
N ASN A 185 -44.86 17.23 32.10
CA ASN A 185 -45.95 17.20 33.08
C ASN A 185 -46.34 15.86 33.72
N GLU A 186 -45.97 15.71 35.01
CA GLU A 186 -46.99 15.47 36.04
C GLU A 186 -46.75 16.36 37.28
N ASN A 187 -47.75 17.21 37.53
CA ASN A 187 -47.93 18.06 38.69
C ASN A 187 -48.07 17.23 39.97
N THR A 188 -47.27 17.51 41.01
CA THR A 188 -47.59 17.08 42.38
C THR A 188 -48.14 18.25 43.19
N TYR A 189 -49.47 18.21 43.36
CA TYR A 189 -50.24 19.10 44.22
C TYR A 189 -50.02 18.70 45.69
N THR A 190 -49.49 19.59 46.52
CA THR A 190 -49.37 19.39 47.98
C THR A 190 -50.47 20.14 48.71
N PRO A 191 -51.30 19.48 49.55
CA PRO A 191 -52.29 20.18 50.36
C PRO A 191 -51.68 20.65 51.68
N LYS A 192 -51.86 21.94 51.96
CA LYS A 192 -51.61 22.58 53.26
C LYS A 192 -52.38 21.84 54.37
N ARG A 193 -51.68 21.43 55.43
CA ARG A 193 -52.30 21.17 56.74
C ARG A 193 -51.86 22.23 57.76
N ARG A 194 -52.84 23.01 58.21
CA ARG A 194 -52.80 23.80 59.44
C ARG A 194 -52.91 22.85 60.64
N ARG A 195 -51.94 22.89 61.55
CA ARG A 195 -52.09 23.25 62.96
C ARG A 195 -50.73 23.19 63.64
#